data_AF-A0A7X6WTW7-F1
#
_entry.id   AF-A0A7X6WTW7-F1
#
_cell.length_a   1.000
_cell.length_b   1.000
_cell.length_c   1.000
_cell.angle_alpha   90.00
_cell.angle_beta   90.00
_cell.angle_gamma   90.00
#
_symmetry.space_group_name_H-M   'P 1'
#
loop_
_entity.id
_entity.type
_entity.pdbx_description
1 polymer ?
#
loop_
_entity_poly.entity_id
_entity_poly.type
_entity_poly.pdbx_seq_one_letter_code
_entity_poly.pdbx_strand_id
1 'polypeptide(L)'
;MKTIKYTLILIAFSFLAACSPSSGLTQYRETTFDVGFNTPFTLVGYTHSEEEFLEYFEAMKTEIRFYNSQFDTFKNYEGVNNLKVVNDMAGLEKVSVDPSIIELLEYSKNNSTSYNELFDPTMGAVLEIWHEYRERGLELNRENKYGPSPSQEILEDAAQYIGWDFVDIDSVNNTVYLTNERVFLDIGAIAKGWAVEKVAQHLEELGLTSGIVNGGGNIRLIGAKNNTEAWNVGVTNPDSITNESIASLHFDQSMSVVTSGDYERFFIDDQGNFQNHLINPRTLQPARFSRSVTVTVKDSGLADLLSTVFSMVELEEAKQIETELNMDDLGIMFIKKTKQDETHGYHYMEVDNKHIYYNDVIKNALDEKK
;
A
#
# COMPACT_ATOMS: atom_id res chain seq x y z
N MET A 1 -73.71 45.04 21.22
CA MET A 1 -72.77 44.06 20.62
C MET A 1 -71.42 44.75 20.47
N LYS A 2 -70.39 44.28 21.20
CA LYS A 2 -69.03 44.84 21.19
C LYS A 2 -68.23 44.18 20.06
N THR A 3 -67.63 44.96 19.17
CA THR A 3 -66.68 44.50 18.15
C THR A 3 -65.27 44.52 18.73
N ILE A 4 -64.64 43.34 18.82
CA ILE A 4 -63.28 43.14 19.32
C ILE A 4 -62.31 43.35 18.14
N LYS A 5 -61.33 44.24 18.30
CA LYS A 5 -60.18 44.39 17.38
C LYS A 5 -59.03 43.52 17.88
N TYR A 6 -58.62 42.53 17.11
CA TYR A 6 -57.41 41.75 17.36
C TYR A 6 -56.20 42.48 16.77
N THR A 7 -55.21 42.75 17.61
CA THR A 7 -53.89 43.26 17.20
C THR A 7 -52.95 42.07 17.11
N LEU A 8 -52.45 41.76 15.91
CA LEU A 8 -51.43 40.75 15.69
C LEU A 8 -50.07 41.32 16.13
N ILE A 9 -49.43 40.70 17.13
CA ILE A 9 -48.04 40.97 17.50
C ILE A 9 -47.18 39.92 16.77
N LEU A 10 -46.36 40.38 15.82
CA LEU A 10 -45.38 39.56 15.13
C LEU A 10 -44.13 39.45 16.03
N ILE A 11 -43.85 38.27 16.58
CA ILE A 11 -42.62 37.99 17.32
C ILE A 11 -41.57 37.52 16.31
N ALA A 12 -40.55 38.33 16.07
CA ALA A 12 -39.39 37.97 15.27
C ALA A 12 -38.46 37.06 16.10
N PHE A 13 -38.40 35.78 15.73
CA PHE A 13 -37.41 34.83 16.24
C PHE A 13 -36.10 35.02 15.46
N SER A 14 -35.12 35.68 16.10
CA SER A 14 -33.74 35.73 15.62
C SER A 14 -33.03 34.43 15.97
N PHE A 15 -32.84 33.55 14.98
CA PHE A 15 -31.93 32.41 15.06
C PHE A 15 -30.49 32.92 15.02
N LEU A 16 -29.80 32.93 16.15
CA LEU A 16 -28.35 33.02 16.19
C LEU A 16 -27.77 31.63 15.92
N ALA A 17 -27.37 31.40 14.68
CA ALA A 17 -26.54 30.25 14.32
C ALA A 17 -25.13 30.51 14.87
N ALA A 18 -24.78 29.79 15.94
CA ALA A 18 -23.39 29.67 16.38
C ALA A 18 -22.67 28.77 15.37
N CYS A 19 -22.08 29.37 14.33
CA CYS A 19 -21.12 28.67 13.48
C CYS A 19 -19.82 28.52 14.27
N SER A 20 -19.39 27.28 14.48
CA SER A 20 -17.97 26.97 14.67
C SER A 20 -17.18 27.61 13.52
N PRO A 21 -15.92 28.04 13.72
CA PRO A 21 -15.14 28.63 12.64
C PRO A 21 -14.94 27.56 11.57
N SER A 22 -15.63 27.67 10.44
CA SER A 22 -15.28 26.87 9.27
C SER A 22 -13.96 27.42 8.75
N SER A 23 -12.98 26.55 8.56
CA SER A 23 -11.70 26.83 7.90
C SER A 23 -11.83 27.48 6.51
N GLY A 24 -13.06 27.62 5.99
CA GLY A 24 -13.32 28.02 4.61
C GLY A 24 -13.05 26.91 3.60
N LEU A 25 -12.70 25.70 4.06
CA LEU A 25 -12.43 24.54 3.21
C LEU A 25 -13.64 23.62 3.14
N THR A 26 -13.84 23.05 1.96
CA THR A 26 -14.87 22.05 1.66
C THR A 26 -14.19 20.75 1.28
N GLN A 27 -14.75 19.63 1.71
CA GLN A 27 -14.24 18.31 1.33
C GLN A 27 -14.72 17.94 -0.08
N TYR A 28 -13.78 17.56 -0.92
CA TYR A 28 -14.00 16.96 -2.23
C TYR A 28 -13.35 15.58 -2.29
N ARG A 29 -13.89 14.73 -3.16
CA ARG A 29 -13.42 13.36 -3.34
C ARG A 29 -13.68 12.90 -4.77
N GLU A 30 -12.65 12.35 -5.40
CA GLU A 30 -12.76 11.72 -6.71
C GLU A 30 -11.95 10.43 -6.76
N THR A 31 -12.39 9.49 -7.60
CA THR A 31 -11.74 8.19 -7.80
C THR A 31 -11.55 7.94 -9.29
N THR A 32 -10.37 7.46 -9.65
CA THR A 32 -10.07 6.98 -11.00
C THR A 32 -9.68 5.50 -10.99
N PHE A 33 -9.89 4.83 -12.11
CA PHE A 33 -9.59 3.42 -12.34
C PHE A 33 -8.61 3.19 -13.50
N ASP A 34 -8.20 4.25 -14.20
CA ASP A 34 -7.50 4.17 -15.49
C ASP A 34 -6.04 4.66 -15.44
N VAL A 35 -5.47 4.76 -14.23
CA VAL A 35 -4.14 5.36 -14.02
C VAL A 35 -3.00 4.36 -13.82
N GLY A 36 -3.30 3.08 -13.51
CA GLY A 36 -2.27 2.05 -13.39
C GLY A 36 -2.33 1.21 -12.11
N PHE A 37 -1.26 0.45 -11.85
CA PHE A 37 -1.03 -0.42 -10.68
C PHE A 37 -2.11 -1.48 -10.40
N ASN A 38 -3.00 -1.73 -11.37
CA ASN A 38 -4.14 -2.64 -11.27
C ASN A 38 -5.03 -2.35 -10.04
N THR A 39 -5.21 -1.07 -9.71
CA THR A 39 -6.00 -0.66 -8.54
C THR A 39 -6.60 0.75 -8.73
N PRO A 40 -7.78 1.06 -8.15
CA PRO A 40 -8.29 2.43 -8.16
C PRO A 40 -7.44 3.38 -7.30
N PHE A 41 -7.35 4.63 -7.75
CA PHE A 41 -6.75 5.72 -7.00
C PHE A 41 -7.82 6.73 -6.59
N THR A 42 -7.85 7.10 -5.33
CA THR A 42 -8.76 8.10 -4.78
C THR A 42 -7.98 9.27 -4.21
N LEU A 43 -8.40 10.48 -4.54
CA LEU A 43 -7.99 11.70 -3.84
C LEU A 43 -9.16 12.19 -2.99
N VAL A 44 -8.90 12.47 -1.72
CA VAL A 44 -9.76 13.31 -0.87
C VAL A 44 -8.98 14.58 -0.58
N GLY A 45 -9.62 15.74 -0.73
CA GLY A 45 -8.96 17.03 -0.47
C GLY A 45 -9.91 18.00 0.21
N TYR A 46 -9.38 18.82 1.11
CA TYR A 46 -10.08 19.97 1.67
C TYR A 46 -9.54 21.23 0.99
N THR A 47 -10.33 21.83 0.12
CA THR A 47 -9.94 22.98 -0.72
C THR A 47 -10.99 24.09 -0.63
N HIS A 48 -10.67 25.29 -1.13
CA HIS A 48 -11.62 26.41 -1.13
C HIS A 48 -12.67 26.30 -2.25
N SER A 49 -12.37 25.54 -3.30
CA SER A 49 -13.28 25.30 -4.42
C SER A 49 -13.07 23.92 -5.04
N GLU A 50 -14.09 23.46 -5.76
CA GLU A 50 -14.02 22.22 -6.54
C GLU A 50 -13.00 22.33 -7.68
N GLU A 51 -12.88 23.51 -8.30
CA GLU A 51 -11.91 23.78 -9.37
C GLU A 51 -10.47 23.56 -8.89
N GLU A 52 -10.12 24.14 -7.73
CA GLU A 52 -8.82 23.90 -7.07
C GLU A 52 -8.60 22.41 -6.76
N PHE A 53 -9.62 21.70 -6.26
CA PHE A 53 -9.50 20.27 -6.00
C PHE A 53 -9.25 19.46 -7.28
N LEU A 54 -9.93 19.81 -8.39
CA LEU A 54 -9.77 19.12 -9.66
C LEU A 54 -8.37 19.33 -10.25
N GLU A 55 -7.71 20.46 -10.01
CA GLU A 55 -6.31 20.66 -10.38
C GLU A 55 -5.38 19.65 -9.68
N TYR A 56 -5.54 19.46 -8.36
CA TYR A 56 -4.81 18.42 -7.62
C TYR A 56 -5.14 17.01 -8.10
N PHE A 57 -6.41 16.73 -8.41
CA PHE A 57 -6.81 15.42 -8.91
C PHE A 57 -6.19 15.11 -10.28
N GLU A 58 -6.14 16.08 -11.20
CA GLU A 58 -5.46 15.90 -12.50
C GLU A 58 -3.94 15.73 -12.34
N ALA A 59 -3.30 16.47 -11.41
CA ALA A 59 -1.89 16.29 -11.09
C ALA A 59 -1.62 14.86 -10.58
N MET A 60 -2.40 14.38 -9.61
CA MET A 60 -2.32 13.01 -9.09
C MET A 60 -2.46 11.98 -10.22
N LYS A 61 -3.46 12.12 -11.10
CA LYS A 61 -3.66 11.18 -12.22
C LYS A 61 -2.48 11.16 -13.19
N THR A 62 -1.92 12.32 -13.49
CA THR A 62 -0.82 12.47 -14.44
C THR A 62 0.42 11.74 -13.90
N GLU A 63 0.75 11.96 -12.63
CA GLU A 63 1.94 11.36 -12.02
C GLU A 63 1.80 9.87 -11.76
N ILE A 64 0.64 9.40 -11.30
CA ILE A 64 0.43 7.95 -11.15
C ILE A 64 0.54 7.23 -12.49
N ARG A 65 -0.01 7.81 -13.59
CA ARG A 65 0.18 7.24 -14.94
C ARG A 65 1.66 7.21 -15.33
N PHE A 66 2.39 8.28 -15.04
CA PHE A 66 3.82 8.36 -15.29
C PHE A 66 4.56 7.24 -14.55
N TYR A 67 4.46 7.16 -13.21
CA TYR A 67 5.14 6.13 -12.42
C TYR A 67 4.71 4.72 -12.82
N ASN A 68 3.42 4.48 -13.06
CA ASN A 68 2.96 3.19 -13.56
C ASN A 68 3.65 2.84 -14.89
N SER A 69 3.75 3.77 -15.84
CA SER A 69 4.41 3.50 -17.12
C SER A 69 5.88 3.12 -16.97
N GLN A 70 6.58 3.65 -15.96
CA GLN A 70 7.99 3.35 -15.67
C GLN A 70 8.17 2.02 -14.92
N PHE A 71 7.25 1.69 -14.02
CA PHE A 71 7.42 0.59 -13.06
C PHE A 71 6.75 -0.73 -13.46
N ASP A 72 5.90 -0.70 -14.49
CA ASP A 72 5.23 -1.89 -15.00
C ASP A 72 6.23 -2.92 -15.57
N THR A 73 6.17 -4.15 -15.06
CA THR A 73 6.99 -5.28 -15.48
C THR A 73 6.31 -6.18 -16.51
N PHE A 74 5.03 -5.91 -16.84
CA PHE A 74 4.21 -6.76 -17.72
C PHE A 74 3.86 -6.10 -19.05
N LYS A 75 3.79 -4.77 -19.10
CA LYS A 75 3.42 -4.02 -20.30
C LYS A 75 4.49 -3.02 -20.74
N ASN A 76 4.75 -2.95 -22.04
CA ASN A 76 5.55 -1.89 -22.68
C ASN A 76 4.68 -0.67 -23.03
N TYR A 77 5.27 0.52 -23.00
CA TYR A 77 4.62 1.78 -23.34
C TYR A 77 5.42 2.48 -24.45
N GLU A 78 4.73 3.08 -25.41
CA GLU A 78 5.38 3.72 -26.56
C GLU A 78 6.31 4.85 -26.09
N GLY A 79 7.59 4.78 -26.50
CA GLY A 79 8.60 5.77 -26.14
C GLY A 79 9.12 5.69 -24.71
N VAL A 80 8.78 4.63 -23.96
CA VAL A 80 9.23 4.44 -22.56
C VAL A 80 10.08 3.19 -22.44
N ASN A 81 11.28 3.35 -21.90
CA ASN A 81 12.14 2.25 -21.47
C ASN A 81 11.87 1.96 -19.99
N ASN A 82 10.83 1.19 -19.72
CA ASN A 82 10.39 0.86 -18.37
C ASN A 82 11.06 -0.41 -17.83
N LEU A 83 10.69 -0.84 -16.62
CA LEU A 83 11.24 -2.06 -16.02
C LEU A 83 10.97 -3.32 -16.83
N LYS A 84 9.85 -3.42 -17.54
CA LYS A 84 9.67 -4.51 -18.49
C LYS A 84 10.77 -4.52 -19.56
N VAL A 85 11.09 -3.37 -20.17
CA VAL A 85 12.19 -3.30 -21.16
C VAL A 85 13.52 -3.69 -20.52
N VAL A 86 13.78 -3.30 -19.28
CA VAL A 86 14.98 -3.75 -18.53
C VAL A 86 15.02 -5.26 -18.40
N ASN A 87 13.92 -5.89 -17.99
CA ASN A 87 13.81 -7.35 -17.87
C ASN A 87 13.92 -8.05 -19.24
N ASP A 88 13.29 -7.53 -20.28
CA ASP A 88 13.36 -8.08 -21.65
C ASP A 88 14.78 -8.03 -22.23
N MET A 89 15.64 -7.13 -21.74
CA MET A 89 17.04 -6.96 -22.17
C MET A 89 18.05 -7.65 -21.27
N ALA A 90 17.59 -8.47 -20.32
CA ALA A 90 18.46 -9.18 -19.39
C ALA A 90 19.52 -10.02 -20.12
N GLY A 91 20.79 -9.86 -19.74
CA GLY A 91 21.93 -10.54 -20.38
C GLY A 91 22.30 -10.02 -21.78
N LEU A 92 21.52 -9.12 -22.38
CA LEU A 92 21.71 -8.66 -23.76
C LEU A 92 22.45 -7.32 -23.82
N GLU A 93 21.87 -6.26 -23.25
CA GLU A 93 22.46 -4.92 -23.27
C GLU A 93 21.95 -4.04 -22.13
N LYS A 94 22.67 -2.96 -21.87
CA LYS A 94 22.25 -1.93 -20.90
C LYS A 94 21.09 -1.10 -21.47
N VAL A 95 20.12 -0.78 -20.62
CA VAL A 95 18.94 0.00 -20.97
C VAL A 95 19.05 1.38 -20.34
N SER A 96 18.88 2.44 -21.13
CA SER A 96 18.71 3.80 -20.60
C SER A 96 17.27 3.97 -20.12
N VAL A 97 17.11 4.36 -18.87
CA VAL A 97 15.82 4.42 -18.16
C VAL A 97 15.56 5.83 -17.64
N ASP A 98 14.32 6.09 -17.25
CA ASP A 98 13.97 7.31 -16.53
C ASP A 98 14.64 7.36 -15.14
N PRO A 99 15.07 8.55 -14.64
CA PRO A 99 15.67 8.69 -13.32
C PRO A 99 14.82 8.12 -12.17
N SER A 100 13.49 8.10 -12.29
CA SER A 100 12.60 7.53 -11.27
C SER A 100 12.81 6.02 -11.08
N ILE A 101 13.21 5.29 -12.13
CA ILE A 101 13.57 3.86 -12.03
C ILE A 101 14.86 3.71 -11.25
N ILE A 102 15.86 4.54 -11.51
CA ILE A 102 17.13 4.53 -10.77
C ILE A 102 16.88 4.81 -9.29
N GLU A 103 16.12 5.88 -8.99
CA GLU A 103 15.80 6.25 -7.61
C GLU A 103 15.09 5.12 -6.87
N LEU A 104 14.10 4.47 -7.49
CA LEU A 104 13.37 3.37 -6.87
C LEU A 104 14.24 2.11 -6.71
N LEU A 105 15.11 1.78 -7.67
CA LEU A 105 16.02 0.64 -7.55
C LEU A 105 17.07 0.87 -6.46
N GLU A 106 17.67 2.06 -6.38
CA GLU A 106 18.62 2.42 -5.32
C GLU A 106 17.92 2.42 -3.95
N TYR A 107 16.72 3.00 -3.87
CA TYR A 107 15.90 2.97 -2.66
C TYR A 107 15.61 1.53 -2.22
N SER A 108 15.23 0.66 -3.17
CA SER A 108 14.95 -0.74 -2.86
C SER A 108 16.20 -1.51 -2.46
N LYS A 109 17.34 -1.29 -3.13
CA LYS A 109 18.63 -1.92 -2.83
C LYS A 109 19.11 -1.59 -1.41
N ASN A 110 19.00 -0.32 -1.02
CA ASN A 110 19.36 0.12 0.34
C ASN A 110 18.47 -0.50 1.42
N ASN A 111 17.24 -0.86 1.06
CA ASN A 111 16.27 -1.47 1.97
C ASN A 111 16.40 -3.00 2.02
N SER A 112 16.78 -3.69 0.93
CA SER A 112 16.89 -5.16 0.89
C SER A 112 17.79 -5.78 1.95
N THR A 113 18.88 -5.11 2.33
CA THR A 113 19.81 -5.64 3.36
C THR A 113 19.29 -5.49 4.79
N SER A 114 18.29 -4.64 5.02
CA SER A 114 17.86 -4.22 6.35
C SER A 114 16.80 -5.13 6.98
N TYR A 115 16.26 -6.09 6.23
CA TYR A 115 15.09 -6.88 6.63
C TYR A 115 15.32 -8.38 6.62
N ASN A 116 16.55 -8.82 6.96
CA ASN A 116 16.90 -10.24 7.06
C ASN A 116 16.47 -11.06 5.83
N GLU A 117 16.71 -10.53 4.62
CA GLU A 117 16.40 -11.19 3.34
C GLU A 117 14.88 -11.38 3.08
N LEU A 118 14.00 -10.64 3.76
CA LEU A 118 12.54 -10.73 3.56
C LEU A 118 12.00 -9.79 2.46
N PHE A 119 12.87 -8.97 1.87
CA PHE A 119 12.54 -8.10 0.75
C PHE A 119 13.70 -8.08 -0.25
N ASP A 120 13.47 -8.57 -1.46
CA ASP A 120 14.46 -8.54 -2.52
C ASP A 120 13.80 -8.37 -3.90
N PRO A 121 13.85 -7.17 -4.50
CA PRO A 121 13.33 -6.95 -5.85
C PRO A 121 13.98 -7.78 -6.95
N THR A 122 15.13 -8.39 -6.69
CA THR A 122 15.81 -9.27 -7.66
C THR A 122 15.25 -10.70 -7.65
N MET A 123 14.30 -11.01 -6.76
CA MET A 123 13.57 -12.28 -6.76
C MET A 123 12.50 -12.40 -7.86
N GLY A 124 12.46 -11.46 -8.80
CA GLY A 124 11.40 -11.35 -9.79
C GLY A 124 11.20 -12.60 -10.64
N ALA A 125 12.24 -13.40 -10.89
CA ALA A 125 12.12 -14.67 -11.64
C ALA A 125 11.24 -15.69 -10.89
N VAL A 126 11.37 -15.74 -9.55
CA VAL A 126 10.52 -16.57 -8.69
C VAL A 126 9.09 -16.03 -8.65
N LEU A 127 8.94 -14.70 -8.58
CA LEU A 127 7.62 -14.05 -8.57
C LEU A 127 6.88 -14.20 -9.90
N GLU A 128 7.59 -14.19 -11.02
CA GLU A 128 7.05 -14.43 -12.36
C GLU A 128 6.48 -15.85 -12.47
N ILE A 129 7.22 -16.87 -11.98
CA ILE A 129 6.72 -18.25 -11.91
C ILE A 129 5.43 -18.30 -11.08
N TRP A 130 5.43 -17.71 -9.88
CA TRP A 130 4.20 -17.67 -9.06
C TRP A 130 3.06 -16.90 -9.73
N HIS A 131 3.37 -15.84 -10.49
CA HIS A 131 2.40 -15.09 -11.28
C HIS A 131 1.74 -15.99 -12.33
N GLU A 132 2.51 -16.68 -13.16
CA GLU A 132 1.99 -17.58 -14.18
C GLU A 132 1.09 -18.68 -13.61
N TYR A 133 1.53 -19.30 -12.52
CA TYR A 133 0.77 -20.34 -11.83
C TYR A 133 -0.52 -19.79 -11.23
N ARG A 134 -0.49 -18.57 -10.68
CA ARG A 134 -1.69 -17.90 -10.15
C ARG A 134 -2.68 -17.57 -11.26
N GLU A 135 -2.25 -17.01 -12.38
CA GLU A 135 -3.17 -16.67 -13.48
C GLU A 135 -3.84 -17.94 -14.04
N ARG A 136 -3.06 -19.01 -14.26
CA ARG A 136 -3.60 -20.31 -14.65
C ARG A 136 -4.54 -20.90 -13.58
N GLY A 137 -4.17 -20.77 -12.30
CA GLY A 137 -4.96 -21.25 -11.18
C GLY A 137 -6.30 -20.52 -11.07
N LEU A 138 -6.30 -19.20 -11.26
CA LEU A 138 -7.51 -18.38 -11.29
C LEU A 138 -8.44 -18.77 -12.44
N GLU A 139 -7.91 -19.00 -13.64
CA GLU A 139 -8.68 -19.50 -14.78
C GLU A 139 -9.37 -20.84 -14.45
N LEU A 140 -8.62 -21.78 -13.87
CA LEU A 140 -9.14 -23.08 -13.47
C LEU A 140 -10.17 -22.97 -12.33
N ASN A 141 -9.93 -22.14 -11.33
CA ASN A 141 -10.86 -21.92 -10.21
C ASN A 141 -12.20 -21.38 -10.69
N ARG A 142 -12.23 -20.50 -11.72
CA ARG A 142 -13.48 -20.03 -12.35
C ARG A 142 -14.29 -21.16 -13.00
N GLU A 143 -13.63 -22.23 -13.40
CA GLU A 143 -14.26 -23.46 -13.92
C GLU A 143 -14.55 -24.51 -12.83
N ASN A 144 -14.44 -24.14 -11.54
CA ASN A 144 -14.50 -25.05 -10.39
C ASN A 144 -13.46 -26.18 -10.46
N LYS A 145 -12.28 -25.89 -11.00
CA LYS A 145 -11.10 -26.77 -11.01
C LYS A 145 -10.00 -26.15 -10.16
N TYR A 146 -9.04 -26.96 -9.76
CA TYR A 146 -7.88 -26.50 -9.01
C TYR A 146 -6.68 -26.24 -9.92
N GLY A 147 -5.88 -25.23 -9.57
CA GLY A 147 -4.61 -24.92 -10.24
C GLY A 147 -3.46 -25.78 -9.71
N PRO A 148 -2.43 -26.07 -10.52
CA PRO A 148 -1.20 -26.61 -9.97
C PRO A 148 -0.46 -25.53 -9.15
N SER A 149 0.44 -25.95 -8.27
CA SER A 149 1.46 -25.10 -7.65
C SER A 149 2.82 -25.39 -8.30
N PRO A 150 3.76 -24.42 -8.35
CA PRO A 150 5.11 -24.65 -8.86
C PRO A 150 5.84 -25.66 -7.98
N SER A 151 6.70 -26.49 -8.59
CA SER A 151 7.56 -27.39 -7.82
C SER A 151 8.68 -26.61 -7.16
N GLN A 152 9.13 -27.08 -5.99
CA GLN A 152 10.25 -26.46 -5.30
C GLN A 152 11.52 -26.42 -6.16
N GLU A 153 11.77 -27.46 -6.96
CA GLU A 153 12.93 -27.53 -7.88
C GLU A 153 12.95 -26.38 -8.89
N ILE A 154 11.79 -26.04 -9.49
CA ILE A 154 11.69 -24.93 -10.44
C ILE A 154 11.95 -23.58 -9.75
N LEU A 155 11.46 -23.43 -8.52
CA LEU A 155 11.68 -22.22 -7.73
C LEU A 155 13.14 -22.06 -7.32
N GLU A 156 13.79 -23.15 -6.90
CA GLU A 156 15.21 -23.17 -6.53
C GLU A 156 16.13 -22.91 -7.73
N ASP A 157 15.78 -23.39 -8.93
CA ASP A 157 16.51 -23.06 -10.18
C ASP A 157 16.43 -21.57 -10.51
N ALA A 158 15.24 -20.96 -10.37
CA ALA A 158 15.06 -19.52 -10.56
C ALA A 158 15.77 -18.69 -9.47
N ALA A 159 15.80 -19.20 -8.23
CA ALA A 159 16.41 -18.51 -7.10
C ALA A 159 17.94 -18.35 -7.21
N GLN A 160 18.61 -19.09 -8.10
CA GLN A 160 20.06 -18.97 -8.32
C GLN A 160 20.49 -17.59 -8.85
N TYR A 161 19.54 -16.81 -9.38
CA TYR A 161 19.78 -15.51 -10.02
C TYR A 161 19.24 -14.34 -9.19
N ILE A 162 18.91 -14.60 -7.93
CA ILE A 162 18.55 -13.57 -6.94
C ILE A 162 19.84 -12.95 -6.42
N GLY A 163 19.91 -11.64 -6.47
CA GLY A 163 20.97 -10.86 -5.86
C GLY A 163 21.29 -9.59 -6.66
N TRP A 164 21.56 -8.52 -5.91
CA TRP A 164 22.01 -7.24 -6.47
C TRP A 164 23.37 -7.32 -7.19
N ASP A 165 24.14 -8.39 -7.00
CA ASP A 165 25.37 -8.67 -7.75
C ASP A 165 25.11 -8.89 -9.24
N PHE A 166 23.87 -9.22 -9.61
CA PHE A 166 23.48 -9.35 -11.01
C PHE A 166 22.93 -8.07 -11.64
N VAL A 167 22.83 -6.98 -10.88
CA VAL A 167 22.16 -5.74 -11.27
C VAL A 167 23.13 -4.56 -11.22
N ASP A 168 23.57 -4.14 -12.39
CA ASP A 168 24.42 -2.96 -12.55
C ASP A 168 23.55 -1.70 -12.74
N ILE A 169 23.59 -0.80 -11.76
CA ILE A 169 22.91 0.49 -11.79
C ILE A 169 23.95 1.60 -11.99
N ASP A 170 23.86 2.33 -13.09
CA ASP A 170 24.65 3.53 -13.35
C ASP A 170 23.74 4.76 -13.21
N SER A 171 23.75 5.36 -12.02
CA SER A 171 22.95 6.54 -11.70
C SER A 171 23.47 7.83 -12.33
N VAL A 172 24.71 7.84 -12.84
CA VAL A 172 25.24 9.01 -13.57
C VAL A 172 24.66 9.08 -14.98
N ASN A 173 24.54 7.94 -15.64
CA ASN A 173 24.03 7.85 -17.02
C ASN A 173 22.57 7.40 -17.11
N ASN A 174 21.92 7.12 -15.98
CA ASN A 174 20.58 6.53 -15.89
C ASN A 174 20.45 5.27 -16.75
N THR A 175 21.35 4.30 -16.52
CA THR A 175 21.27 3.00 -17.20
C THR A 175 21.24 1.85 -16.21
N VAL A 176 20.47 0.82 -16.55
CA VAL A 176 20.42 -0.45 -15.81
C VAL A 176 20.86 -1.57 -16.74
N TYR A 177 21.69 -2.48 -16.23
CA TYR A 177 22.09 -3.69 -16.93
C TYR A 177 21.91 -4.91 -16.02
N LEU A 178 21.20 -5.92 -16.50
CA LEU A 178 21.09 -7.21 -15.82
C LEU A 178 22.11 -8.15 -16.44
N THR A 179 23.07 -8.60 -15.64
CA THR A 179 24.27 -9.31 -16.12
C THR A 179 24.02 -10.75 -16.57
N ASN A 180 22.81 -11.28 -16.33
CA ASN A 180 22.41 -12.63 -16.70
C ASN A 180 20.98 -12.63 -17.25
N GLU A 181 20.73 -13.44 -18.29
CA GLU A 181 19.42 -13.54 -18.98
C GLU A 181 18.28 -14.06 -18.11
N ARG A 182 18.59 -14.70 -16.98
CA ARG A 182 17.60 -15.24 -16.03
C ARG A 182 17.25 -14.28 -14.89
N VAL A 183 17.91 -13.14 -14.81
CA VAL A 183 17.62 -12.12 -13.79
C VAL A 183 16.37 -11.38 -14.20
N PHE A 184 15.45 -11.19 -13.26
CA PHE A 184 14.22 -10.46 -13.47
C PHE A 184 13.96 -9.59 -12.24
N LEU A 185 13.69 -8.30 -12.46
CA LEU A 185 13.36 -7.35 -11.41
C LEU A 185 11.85 -7.27 -11.21
N ASP A 186 11.40 -7.34 -9.96
CA ASP A 186 10.03 -7.08 -9.55
C ASP A 186 10.01 -6.19 -8.31
N ILE A 187 9.42 -5.00 -8.44
CA ILE A 187 9.32 -3.98 -7.39
C ILE A 187 7.91 -3.89 -6.80
N GLY A 188 7.05 -4.88 -7.02
CA GLY A 188 5.62 -4.83 -6.68
C GLY A 188 5.32 -4.61 -5.20
N ALA A 189 6.23 -5.00 -4.32
CA ALA A 189 6.13 -4.85 -2.86
C ALA A 189 6.47 -3.44 -2.33
N ILE A 190 6.89 -2.51 -3.21
CA ILE A 190 7.31 -1.16 -2.82
C ILE A 190 6.84 -0.06 -3.79
N ALA A 191 6.64 -0.41 -5.06
CA ALA A 191 6.41 0.54 -6.15
C ALA A 191 5.16 1.40 -5.95
N LYS A 192 4.07 0.80 -5.43
CA LYS A 192 2.81 1.51 -5.22
C LYS A 192 2.95 2.52 -4.09
N GLY A 193 3.45 2.08 -2.94
CA GLY A 193 3.68 2.96 -1.80
C GLY A 193 4.63 4.10 -2.14
N TRP A 194 5.70 3.81 -2.87
CA TRP A 194 6.65 4.83 -3.31
C TRP A 194 6.02 5.84 -4.28
N ALA A 195 5.22 5.38 -5.26
CA ALA A 195 4.50 6.27 -6.16
C ALA A 195 3.46 7.13 -5.42
N VAL A 196 2.73 6.55 -4.46
CA VAL A 196 1.80 7.26 -3.59
C VAL A 196 2.52 8.31 -2.75
N GLU A 197 3.70 8.00 -2.21
CA GLU A 197 4.53 8.96 -1.46
C GLU A 197 4.94 10.13 -2.34
N LYS A 198 5.51 9.87 -3.52
CA LYS A 198 5.96 10.93 -4.44
C LYS A 198 4.82 11.84 -4.88
N VAL A 199 3.66 11.25 -5.19
CA VAL A 199 2.48 12.03 -5.57
C VAL A 199 1.97 12.87 -4.40
N ALA A 200 1.92 12.32 -3.19
CA ALA A 200 1.52 13.12 -2.02
C ALA A 200 2.48 14.29 -1.77
N GLN A 201 3.78 14.07 -1.88
CA GLN A 201 4.81 15.11 -1.75
C GLN A 201 4.63 16.21 -2.80
N HIS A 202 4.40 15.85 -4.06
CA HIS A 202 4.17 16.84 -5.11
C HIS A 202 2.86 17.61 -4.91
N LEU A 203 1.78 16.96 -4.44
CA LEU A 203 0.55 17.67 -4.09
C LEU A 203 0.76 18.65 -2.93
N GLU A 204 1.57 18.29 -1.92
CA GLU A 204 1.99 19.20 -0.85
C GLU A 204 2.78 20.40 -1.41
N GLU A 205 3.69 20.18 -2.36
CA GLU A 205 4.45 21.23 -3.06
C GLU A 205 3.55 22.17 -3.88
N LEU A 206 2.48 21.64 -4.49
CA LEU A 206 1.47 22.42 -5.20
C LEU A 206 0.55 23.20 -4.25
N GLY A 207 0.58 22.91 -2.94
CA GLY A 207 -0.13 23.67 -1.91
C GLY A 207 -1.28 22.93 -1.22
N LEU A 208 -1.51 21.64 -1.52
CA LEU A 208 -2.53 20.87 -0.82
C LEU A 208 -2.08 20.62 0.63
N THR A 209 -2.81 21.17 1.61
CA THR A 209 -2.43 21.05 3.04
C THR A 209 -3.23 20.04 3.84
N SER A 210 -4.35 19.54 3.30
CA SER A 210 -5.24 18.59 3.96
C SER A 210 -5.87 17.66 2.94
N GLY A 211 -5.34 16.44 2.81
CA GLY A 211 -5.85 15.45 1.86
C GLY A 211 -5.49 14.01 2.18
N ILE A 212 -5.99 13.10 1.34
CA ILE A 212 -5.67 11.67 1.37
C ILE A 212 -5.42 11.23 -0.07
N VAL A 213 -4.23 10.69 -0.34
CA VAL A 213 -3.96 9.89 -1.54
C VAL A 213 -4.13 8.42 -1.17
N ASN A 214 -4.99 7.69 -1.86
CA ASN A 214 -5.21 6.26 -1.61
C ASN A 214 -5.07 5.47 -2.92
N GLY A 215 -3.99 4.70 -3.03
CA GLY A 215 -3.76 3.73 -4.11
C GLY A 215 -4.06 2.31 -3.64
N GLY A 216 -5.32 1.89 -3.69
CA GLY A 216 -5.68 0.50 -3.40
C GLY A 216 -5.30 -0.01 -2.00
N GLY A 217 -5.44 0.80 -0.96
CA GLY A 217 -5.04 0.45 0.41
C GLY A 217 -3.67 0.97 0.81
N ASN A 218 -2.90 1.55 -0.13
CA ASN A 218 -1.76 2.41 0.19
C ASN A 218 -2.26 3.83 0.46
N ILE A 219 -2.50 4.17 1.72
CA ILE A 219 -3.05 5.46 2.13
C ILE A 219 -1.92 6.37 2.59
N ARG A 220 -1.82 7.56 2.01
CA ARG A 220 -0.96 8.66 2.47
C ARG A 220 -1.80 9.87 2.84
N LEU A 221 -1.81 10.19 4.14
CA LEU A 221 -2.48 11.38 4.68
C LEU A 221 -1.59 12.60 4.49
N ILE A 222 -2.16 13.71 4.05
CA ILE A 222 -1.52 15.02 3.94
C ILE A 222 -2.12 15.91 5.03
N GLY A 223 -1.29 16.36 5.95
CA GLY A 223 -1.66 17.22 7.07
C GLY A 223 -2.75 16.65 7.98
N ALA A 224 -3.41 17.54 8.72
CA ALA A 224 -4.58 17.23 9.54
C ALA A 224 -5.86 17.35 8.70
N LYS A 225 -6.88 16.57 9.02
CA LYS A 225 -8.20 16.70 8.39
C LYS A 225 -8.75 18.10 8.60
N ASN A 226 -9.10 18.77 7.50
CA ASN A 226 -9.57 20.16 7.51
C ASN A 226 -8.60 21.13 8.23
N ASN A 227 -7.31 20.78 8.27
CA ASN A 227 -6.25 21.47 9.00
C ASN A 227 -6.42 21.54 10.54
N THR A 228 -7.38 20.83 11.14
CA THR A 228 -7.68 20.95 12.58
C THR A 228 -8.03 19.64 13.29
N GLU A 229 -8.50 18.63 12.57
CA GLU A 229 -8.99 17.37 13.14
C GLU A 229 -8.07 16.21 12.78
N ALA A 230 -8.11 15.14 13.57
CA ALA A 230 -7.49 13.88 13.16
C ALA A 230 -8.26 13.24 12.00
N TRP A 231 -7.53 12.65 11.07
CA TRP A 231 -8.05 11.68 10.11
C TRP A 231 -8.45 10.41 10.84
N ASN A 232 -9.58 9.82 10.46
CA ASN A 232 -9.99 8.49 10.89
C ASN A 232 -9.80 7.51 9.73
N VAL A 233 -8.81 6.62 9.85
CA VAL A 233 -8.45 5.62 8.84
C VAL A 233 -8.93 4.24 9.30
N GLY A 234 -9.79 3.62 8.51
CA GLY A 234 -10.28 2.27 8.78
C GLY A 234 -9.28 1.20 8.37
N VAL A 235 -9.03 0.23 9.25
CA VAL A 235 -8.31 -1.01 8.91
C VAL A 235 -9.34 -2.04 8.44
N THR A 236 -9.21 -2.53 7.22
CA THR A 236 -10.17 -3.46 6.62
C THR A 236 -10.19 -4.80 7.34
N ASN A 237 -11.39 -5.35 7.57
CA ASN A 237 -11.58 -6.72 8.01
C ASN A 237 -11.22 -7.68 6.85
N PRO A 238 -10.23 -8.57 6.99
CA PRO A 238 -9.80 -9.51 5.95
C PRO A 238 -10.88 -10.44 5.39
N ASP A 239 -11.93 -10.68 6.17
CA ASP A 239 -13.03 -11.57 5.79
C ASP A 239 -14.26 -10.80 5.31
N SER A 240 -14.19 -9.46 5.23
CA SER A 240 -15.33 -8.65 4.82
C SER A 240 -15.57 -8.70 3.32
N ILE A 241 -16.82 -8.97 2.96
CA ILE A 241 -17.33 -8.89 1.58
C ILE A 241 -17.78 -7.44 1.25
N THR A 242 -18.00 -6.62 2.29
CA THR A 242 -18.59 -5.27 2.23
C THR A 242 -17.58 -4.15 2.54
N ASN A 243 -16.29 -4.47 2.65
CA ASN A 243 -15.21 -3.55 3.05
C ASN A 243 -15.42 -2.92 4.45
N GLU A 244 -16.00 -3.67 5.38
CA GLU A 244 -16.13 -3.24 6.78
C GLU A 244 -14.76 -3.12 7.46
N SER A 245 -14.57 -2.06 8.25
CA SER A 245 -13.36 -1.88 9.05
C SER A 245 -13.45 -2.65 10.36
N ILE A 246 -12.40 -3.40 10.69
CA ILE A 246 -12.25 -4.11 11.98
C ILE A 246 -11.65 -3.21 13.07
N ALA A 247 -10.90 -2.18 12.67
CA ALA A 247 -10.34 -1.17 13.57
C ALA A 247 -10.34 0.21 12.89
N SER A 248 -10.11 1.24 13.69
CA SER A 248 -10.07 2.64 13.24
C SER A 248 -8.89 3.34 13.92
N LEU A 249 -8.05 4.00 13.13
CA LEU A 249 -6.81 4.66 13.56
C LEU A 249 -6.93 6.17 13.34
N HIS A 250 -6.50 6.96 14.32
CA HIS A 250 -6.57 8.42 14.32
C HIS A 250 -5.19 9.07 14.15
N PHE A 251 -5.07 9.97 13.19
CA PHE A 251 -3.83 10.71 12.92
C PHE A 251 -4.11 12.20 12.73
N ASP A 252 -3.49 13.05 13.54
CA ASP A 252 -3.59 14.51 13.49
C ASP A 252 -2.53 15.18 12.59
N GLN A 253 -1.74 14.37 11.88
CA GLN A 253 -0.68 14.82 10.99
C GLN A 253 -0.50 13.86 9.81
N SER A 254 0.35 14.26 8.86
CA SER A 254 0.81 13.42 7.75
C SER A 254 1.32 12.06 8.24
N MET A 255 0.77 10.99 7.69
CA MET A 255 1.08 9.60 8.05
C MET A 255 0.69 8.68 6.89
N SER A 256 1.44 7.61 6.69
CA SER A 256 1.04 6.53 5.79
C SER A 256 0.37 5.41 6.57
N VAL A 257 -0.62 4.76 5.97
CA VAL A 257 -1.28 3.57 6.48
C VAL A 257 -1.40 2.60 5.33
N VAL A 258 -0.60 1.54 5.35
CA VAL A 258 -0.53 0.57 4.25
C VAL A 258 -0.79 -0.83 4.79
N THR A 259 -1.64 -1.58 4.08
CA THR A 259 -2.02 -2.93 4.46
C THR A 259 -1.61 -3.92 3.38
N SER A 260 -0.92 -4.99 3.78
CA SER A 260 -0.69 -6.18 2.96
C SER A 260 -1.59 -7.32 3.45
N GLY A 261 -2.35 -7.94 2.54
CA GLY A 261 -3.33 -8.98 2.86
C GLY A 261 -3.19 -10.24 2.00
N ASP A 262 -3.32 -11.41 2.62
CA ASP A 262 -3.25 -12.71 1.93
C ASP A 262 -4.52 -13.03 1.10
N TYR A 263 -5.56 -12.21 1.23
CA TYR A 263 -6.86 -12.32 0.58
C TYR A 263 -7.01 -11.46 -0.68
N GLU A 264 -6.05 -10.57 -0.97
CA GLU A 264 -6.17 -9.63 -2.10
C GLU A 264 -5.99 -10.31 -3.45
N ARG A 265 -4.98 -11.19 -3.56
CA ARG A 265 -4.63 -11.92 -4.78
C ARG A 265 -4.22 -13.34 -4.38
N PHE A 266 -5.03 -14.33 -4.76
CA PHE A 266 -4.79 -15.74 -4.47
C PHE A 266 -5.46 -16.67 -5.48
N PHE A 267 -5.06 -17.94 -5.47
CA PHE A 267 -5.80 -19.05 -6.09
C PHE A 267 -5.86 -20.25 -5.14
N ILE A 268 -6.70 -21.25 -5.45
CA ILE A 268 -6.79 -22.51 -4.72
C ILE A 268 -6.12 -23.61 -5.54
N ASP A 269 -5.12 -24.26 -4.95
CA ASP A 269 -4.37 -25.34 -5.60
C ASP A 269 -5.06 -26.70 -5.52
N ASP A 270 -4.48 -27.70 -6.17
CA ASP A 270 -4.98 -29.08 -6.26
C ASP A 270 -5.06 -29.83 -4.92
N GLN A 271 -4.37 -29.32 -3.90
CA GLN A 271 -4.43 -29.79 -2.52
C GLN A 271 -5.47 -29.03 -1.68
N GLY A 272 -6.13 -28.02 -2.24
CA GLY A 272 -7.10 -27.18 -1.56
C GLY A 272 -6.48 -26.06 -0.72
N ASN A 273 -5.20 -25.76 -0.90
CA ASN A 273 -4.51 -24.68 -0.20
C ASN A 273 -4.75 -23.35 -0.89
N PHE A 274 -4.93 -22.29 -0.08
CA PHE A 274 -4.93 -20.91 -0.56
C PHE A 274 -3.50 -20.48 -0.86
N GLN A 275 -3.19 -20.16 -2.11
CA GLN A 275 -1.88 -19.69 -2.55
C GLN A 275 -1.96 -18.19 -2.85
N ASN A 276 -1.46 -17.36 -1.92
CA ASN A 276 -1.47 -15.91 -2.04
C ASN A 276 -0.21 -15.38 -2.76
N HIS A 277 -0.21 -14.08 -3.06
CA HIS A 277 0.87 -13.41 -3.79
C HIS A 277 2.08 -12.96 -2.96
N LEU A 278 2.04 -13.07 -1.64
CA LEU A 278 3.11 -12.63 -0.73
C LEU A 278 4.12 -13.78 -0.59
N ILE A 279 5.12 -13.84 -1.47
CA ILE A 279 6.10 -14.93 -1.51
C ILE A 279 7.25 -14.63 -0.54
N ASN A 280 7.49 -15.51 0.42
CA ASN A 280 8.61 -15.37 1.34
C ASN A 280 9.92 -15.73 0.62
N PRO A 281 10.91 -14.82 0.52
CA PRO A 281 12.14 -15.08 -0.25
C PRO A 281 12.99 -16.22 0.31
N ARG A 282 12.89 -16.53 1.61
CA ARG A 282 13.65 -17.62 2.26
C ARG A 282 13.10 -19.00 1.93
N THR A 283 11.79 -19.11 1.71
CA THR A 283 11.13 -20.39 1.41
C THR A 283 10.76 -20.54 -0.06
N LEU A 284 10.70 -19.42 -0.79
CA LEU A 284 10.19 -19.29 -2.16
C LEU A 284 8.70 -19.64 -2.28
N GLN A 285 7.97 -19.70 -1.15
CA GLN A 285 6.57 -20.10 -1.07
C GLN A 285 5.70 -18.96 -0.50
N PRO A 286 4.37 -18.94 -0.74
CA PRO A 286 3.47 -17.98 -0.14
C PRO A 286 3.53 -18.00 1.39
N ALA A 287 3.65 -16.83 2.01
CA ALA A 287 3.63 -16.64 3.45
C ALA A 287 2.24 -16.94 4.03
N ARG A 288 2.20 -17.45 5.27
CA ARG A 288 0.97 -17.93 5.93
C ARG A 288 0.82 -17.48 7.38
N PHE A 289 1.53 -16.42 7.78
CA PHE A 289 1.65 -16.01 9.17
C PHE A 289 0.50 -15.12 9.65
N SER A 290 -0.03 -14.28 8.76
CA SER A 290 -1.07 -13.30 9.06
C SER A 290 -2.06 -13.20 7.90
N ARG A 291 -3.33 -12.89 8.20
CA ARG A 291 -4.36 -12.57 7.20
C ARG A 291 -4.14 -11.18 6.61
N SER A 292 -3.74 -10.24 7.46
CA SER A 292 -3.20 -8.95 7.03
C SER A 292 -2.22 -8.39 8.03
N VAL A 293 -1.36 -7.52 7.53
CA VAL A 293 -0.51 -6.65 8.34
C VAL A 293 -0.72 -5.22 7.87
N THR A 294 -1.05 -4.33 8.80
CA THR A 294 -1.12 -2.89 8.57
C THR A 294 0.07 -2.22 9.21
N VAL A 295 0.79 -1.42 8.43
CA VAL A 295 1.94 -0.64 8.88
C VAL A 295 1.61 0.85 8.77
N THR A 296 2.02 1.61 9.79
CA THR A 296 1.95 3.06 9.77
C THR A 296 3.32 3.67 9.99
N VAL A 297 3.74 4.55 9.10
CA VAL A 297 5.00 5.31 9.17
C VAL A 297 4.89 6.49 8.22
N LYS A 298 5.72 7.52 8.35
CA LYS A 298 5.62 8.72 7.49
C LYS A 298 5.76 8.43 6.00
N ASP A 299 6.73 7.60 5.61
CA ASP A 299 7.03 7.29 4.22
C ASP A 299 6.16 6.12 3.71
N SER A 300 5.35 6.36 2.67
CA SER A 300 4.43 5.34 2.15
C SER A 300 5.13 4.20 1.41
N GLY A 301 6.31 4.44 0.82
CA GLY A 301 7.10 3.38 0.19
C GLY A 301 7.64 2.40 1.23
N LEU A 302 8.15 2.93 2.34
CA LEU A 302 8.58 2.14 3.48
C LEU A 302 7.41 1.41 4.13
N ALA A 303 6.24 2.04 4.25
CA ALA A 303 5.04 1.38 4.77
C ALA A 303 4.61 0.18 3.91
N ASP A 304 4.62 0.32 2.58
CA ASP A 304 4.28 -0.76 1.63
C ASP A 304 5.27 -1.93 1.74
N LEU A 305 6.57 -1.62 1.74
CA LEU A 305 7.63 -2.59 1.96
C LEU A 305 7.47 -3.33 3.29
N LEU A 306 7.37 -2.58 4.40
CA LEU A 306 7.31 -3.16 5.74
C LEU A 306 6.05 -3.99 5.94
N SER A 307 4.91 -3.57 5.38
CA SER A 307 3.68 -4.37 5.43
C SER A 307 3.88 -5.74 4.78
N THR A 308 4.65 -5.79 3.68
CA THR A 308 5.04 -7.03 3.00
C THR A 308 6.01 -7.84 3.87
N VAL A 309 7.08 -7.25 4.38
CA VAL A 309 8.09 -7.92 5.23
C VAL A 309 7.44 -8.55 6.47
N PHE A 310 6.63 -7.79 7.20
CA PHE A 310 5.98 -8.28 8.41
C PHE A 310 4.91 -9.34 8.14
N SER A 311 4.34 -9.39 6.93
CA SER A 311 3.43 -10.47 6.53
C SER A 311 4.12 -11.84 6.41
N MET A 312 5.45 -11.84 6.30
CA MET A 312 6.28 -13.03 6.02
C MET A 312 6.92 -13.65 7.25
N VAL A 313 6.61 -13.16 8.46
CA VAL A 313 7.24 -13.61 9.71
C VAL A 313 6.25 -13.83 10.85
N GLU A 314 6.69 -14.60 11.85
CA GLU A 314 5.99 -14.73 13.13
C GLU A 314 6.16 -13.48 14.01
N LEU A 315 5.34 -13.37 15.05
CA LEU A 315 5.35 -12.20 15.96
C LEU A 315 6.70 -12.01 16.65
N GLU A 316 7.40 -13.08 17.01
CA GLU A 316 8.71 -13.00 17.66
C GLU A 316 9.76 -12.32 16.75
N GLU A 317 9.88 -12.79 15.51
CA GLU A 317 10.82 -12.21 14.54
C GLU A 317 10.38 -10.81 14.10
N ALA A 318 9.07 -10.57 13.96
CA ALA A 318 8.55 -9.22 13.73
C ALA A 318 9.00 -8.25 14.84
N LYS A 319 8.98 -8.69 16.10
CA LYS A 319 9.44 -7.85 17.22
C LYS A 319 10.94 -7.57 17.17
N GLN A 320 11.74 -8.52 16.70
CA GLN A 320 13.18 -8.33 16.50
C GLN A 320 13.43 -7.27 15.42
N ILE A 321 12.79 -7.40 14.26
CA ILE A 321 12.88 -6.43 13.16
C ILE A 321 12.41 -5.05 13.60
N GLU A 322 11.26 -4.94 14.30
CA GLU A 322 10.76 -3.68 14.86
C GLU A 322 11.80 -3.01 15.78
N THR A 323 12.46 -3.81 16.63
CA THR A 323 13.48 -3.32 17.57
C THR A 323 14.75 -2.87 16.85
N GLU A 324 15.17 -3.58 15.81
CA GLU A 324 16.34 -3.25 14.99
C GLU A 324 16.13 -1.96 14.18
N LEU A 325 14.92 -1.76 13.66
CA LEU A 325 14.56 -0.53 12.96
C LEU A 325 14.55 0.68 13.89
N ASN A 326 14.16 0.49 15.15
CA ASN A 326 14.19 1.51 16.21
C ASN A 326 13.55 2.84 15.76
N MET A 327 12.35 2.74 15.16
CA MET A 327 11.59 3.87 14.63
C MET A 327 10.45 4.24 15.59
N ASP A 328 10.45 5.49 16.07
CA ASP A 328 9.48 5.98 17.04
C ASP A 328 8.04 6.10 16.48
N ASP A 329 7.91 6.22 15.15
CA ASP A 329 6.63 6.39 14.45
C ASP A 329 6.15 5.13 13.72
N LEU A 330 6.86 4.00 13.86
CA LEU A 330 6.48 2.74 13.24
C LEU A 330 5.36 2.05 14.01
N GLY A 331 4.14 2.10 13.46
CA GLY A 331 3.00 1.32 13.91
C GLY A 331 2.87 0.02 13.14
N ILE A 332 2.59 -1.07 13.85
CA ILE A 332 2.39 -2.39 13.25
C ILE A 332 1.15 -3.04 13.87
N MET A 333 0.23 -3.50 13.03
CA MET A 333 -0.97 -4.25 13.42
C MET A 333 -1.07 -5.52 12.58
N PHE A 334 -1.04 -6.68 13.23
CA PHE A 334 -1.26 -8.00 12.64
C PHE A 334 -2.70 -8.43 12.87
N ILE A 335 -3.34 -9.00 11.85
CA ILE A 335 -4.60 -9.72 11.98
C ILE A 335 -4.33 -11.18 11.64
N LYS A 336 -4.58 -12.07 12.60
CA LYS A 336 -4.34 -13.51 12.49
C LYS A 336 -5.64 -14.29 12.63
N LYS A 337 -5.70 -15.43 11.94
CA LYS A 337 -6.83 -16.38 11.99
C LYS A 337 -6.86 -17.21 13.27
N THR A 338 -5.69 -17.51 13.82
CA THR A 338 -5.53 -18.32 15.03
C THR A 338 -4.81 -17.52 16.10
N LYS A 339 -5.28 -17.66 17.35
CA LYS A 339 -4.62 -17.08 18.50
C LYS A 339 -3.24 -17.72 18.69
N GLN A 340 -2.23 -16.89 18.92
CA GLN A 340 -0.92 -17.30 19.44
C GLN A 340 -0.90 -17.18 20.96
N ASP A 341 -0.23 -18.12 21.61
CA ASP A 341 -0.13 -18.19 23.07
C ASP A 341 0.71 -17.04 23.63
N GLU A 342 1.79 -16.69 22.93
CA GLU A 342 2.68 -15.60 23.29
C GLU A 342 2.44 -14.38 22.39
N THR A 343 2.42 -13.19 22.99
CA THR A 343 2.25 -11.93 22.23
C THR A 343 3.57 -11.29 21.84
N HIS A 344 4.70 -11.78 22.36
CA HIS A 344 6.05 -11.25 22.11
C HIS A 344 6.17 -9.73 22.29
N GLY A 345 5.46 -9.15 23.26
CA GLY A 345 5.50 -7.71 23.55
C GLY A 345 4.51 -6.86 22.76
N TYR A 346 3.72 -7.46 21.87
CA TYR A 346 2.56 -6.78 21.28
C TYR A 346 1.36 -6.79 22.24
N HIS A 347 0.53 -5.75 22.13
CA HIS A 347 -0.83 -5.73 22.68
C HIS A 347 -1.70 -6.72 21.91
N TYR A 348 -2.74 -7.22 22.56
CA TYR A 348 -3.67 -8.18 21.98
C TYR A 348 -5.12 -7.73 22.17
N MET A 349 -5.92 -7.89 21.13
CA MET A 349 -7.37 -7.83 21.23
C MET A 349 -8.03 -8.84 20.28
N GLU A 350 -9.31 -9.11 20.53
CA GLU A 350 -10.11 -10.00 19.70
C GLU A 350 -11.36 -9.25 19.22
N VAL A 351 -11.59 -9.27 17.91
CA VAL A 351 -12.74 -8.63 17.27
C VAL A 351 -13.29 -9.59 16.22
N ASP A 352 -14.59 -9.89 16.26
CA ASP A 352 -15.29 -10.76 15.30
C ASP A 352 -14.62 -12.13 15.05
N ASN A 353 -14.05 -12.74 16.11
CA ASN A 353 -13.25 -13.98 16.06
C ASN A 353 -11.91 -13.86 15.29
N LYS A 354 -11.34 -12.66 15.19
CA LYS A 354 -9.99 -12.41 14.66
C LYS A 354 -9.08 -12.01 15.80
N HIS A 355 -7.83 -12.45 15.73
CA HIS A 355 -6.83 -12.19 16.73
C HIS A 355 -5.93 -11.06 16.24
N ILE A 356 -5.98 -9.92 16.91
CA ILE A 356 -5.29 -8.70 16.50
C ILE A 356 -4.14 -8.45 17.46
N TYR A 357 -2.93 -8.31 16.92
CA TYR A 357 -1.71 -8.00 17.66
C TYR A 357 -1.15 -6.67 17.18
N TYR A 358 -0.76 -5.77 18.07
CA TYR A 358 -0.31 -4.44 17.67
C TYR A 358 0.64 -3.79 18.68
N ASN A 359 1.50 -2.88 18.22
CA ASN A 359 2.48 -2.22 19.09
C ASN A 359 1.94 -0.92 19.73
N ASP A 360 2.78 -0.26 20.53
CA ASP A 360 2.40 0.96 21.26
C ASP A 360 1.99 2.13 20.35
N VAL A 361 2.61 2.26 19.18
CA VAL A 361 2.27 3.31 18.20
C VAL A 361 0.82 3.13 17.73
N ILE A 362 0.45 1.91 17.34
CA ILE A 362 -0.94 1.60 16.96
C ILE A 362 -1.89 1.76 18.15
N LYS A 363 -1.49 1.33 19.35
CA LYS A 363 -2.32 1.50 20.55
C LYS A 363 -2.72 2.95 20.77
N ASN A 364 -1.78 3.88 20.59
CA ASN A 364 -2.04 5.30 20.76
C ASN A 364 -2.91 5.90 19.64
N ALA A 365 -2.89 5.28 18.44
CA ALA A 365 -3.72 5.69 17.31
C ALA A 365 -5.12 5.04 17.32
N LEU A 366 -5.33 3.94 18.05
CA LEU A 366 -6.61 3.24 18.09
C LEU A 366 -7.73 4.11 18.67
N ASP A 367 -8.88 4.09 18.01
CA ASP A 367 -10.11 4.64 18.58
C ASP A 367 -10.64 3.73 19.68
N GLU A 368 -10.49 4.12 20.94
CA GLU A 368 -11.06 3.39 22.09
C GLU A 368 -12.61 3.45 22.13
N LYS A 369 -13.29 4.15 21.21
CA LYS A 369 -14.74 4.39 21.25
C LYS A 369 -15.62 3.37 20.50
N LYS A 370 -15.15 2.15 20.21
CA LYS A 370 -16.00 1.09 19.65
C LYS A 370 -16.31 -0.02 20.65
#